data_AF-A0A6G0IST5-F1
#
_entry.id   AF-A0A6G0IST5-F1
#
_cell.length_a   1.000
_cell.length_b   1.000
_cell.length_c   1.000
_cell.angle_alpha   90.00
_cell.angle_beta   90.00
_cell.angle_gamma   90.00
#
_symmetry.space_group_name_H-M   'P 1'
#
loop_
_entity.id
_entity.type
_entity.pdbx_description
1 polymer ?
#
loop_
_entity_poly.entity_id
_entity_poly.type
_entity_poly.pdbx_seq_one_letter_code
_entity_poly.pdbx_strand_id
1 'polypeptide(L)'
;MALMGIQLVVSLLAASIMQRMAPHCSFARWLLCNGSLFRFKHPSEGELCALAGKQMPKQNRRDRRQNGESKPLTVPKDIDLHLEKAPVNTIDALVLRFFLEYQWLVDFAVYATGVFLFTECYYSVVDARKEVNIGAIWCVLTVLFSLKTLHTLMSHYFRSEEGGERSVCLAFGFLSLLVAMLVLVVREDYLEFGLESGFSSLFDNLEIFAKQQGYADWSIPVTKLTVKLGLAAVCAYIGSLLAFPGLRLAQTHLDAVQMNSDRPLIQILLHMSFLSPVVVLILWVKPIARDFLANAPMGKTSITIVSSAAFDSMRLWIIVAMCALRLALTRYHMQAYLNLAQKWVEQMKKEAGRIAAIDIQRKVTRIFCYLTVITLQYLVPIFLILFSTLALKALGDFSWQTGC
;
A
#
# COMPACT_ATOMS: atom_id res chain seq x y z
N MET A 1 43.25 4.36 0.39
CA MET A 1 42.03 3.54 0.27
C MET A 1 41.12 3.85 1.45
N ALA A 2 40.12 4.72 1.26
CA ALA A 2 39.08 4.91 2.26
C ALA A 2 38.16 3.69 2.21
N LEU A 3 38.34 2.73 3.12
CA LEU A 3 37.72 1.41 3.06
C LEU A 3 36.20 1.41 3.31
N MET A 4 35.62 2.54 3.74
CA MET A 4 34.16 2.71 3.86
C MET A 4 33.77 4.01 3.16
N GLY A 5 33.05 3.89 2.03
CA GLY A 5 32.48 5.06 1.33
C GLY A 5 31.52 5.80 2.26
N ILE A 6 31.41 7.13 2.10
CA ILE A 6 30.58 8.01 2.96
C ILE A 6 29.14 7.49 3.03
N GLN A 7 28.62 6.98 1.92
CA GLN A 7 27.29 6.38 1.85
C GLN A 7 27.11 5.21 2.83
N LEU A 8 28.15 4.38 3.02
CA LEU A 8 28.07 3.20 3.89
C LEU A 8 28.05 3.61 5.36
N VAL A 9 28.82 4.64 5.71
CA VAL A 9 28.77 5.26 7.05
C VAL A 9 27.37 5.80 7.34
N VAL A 10 26.78 6.51 6.38
CA VAL A 10 25.42 7.08 6.52
C VAL A 10 24.36 5.98 6.63
N SER A 11 24.49 4.91 5.86
CA SER A 11 23.62 3.74 5.95
C SER A 11 23.70 3.05 7.31
N LEU A 12 24.91 2.82 7.83
CA LEU A 12 25.10 2.23 9.16
C LEU A 12 24.58 3.14 10.27
N LEU A 13 24.77 4.47 10.12
CA LEU A 13 24.21 5.46 11.04
C LEU A 13 22.68 5.43 11.02
N ALA A 14 22.07 5.44 9.83
CA ALA A 14 20.61 5.35 9.68
C ALA A 14 20.05 4.07 10.30
N ALA A 15 20.69 2.92 10.07
CA ALA A 15 20.30 1.65 10.68
C ALA A 15 20.43 1.66 12.21
N SER A 16 21.52 2.24 12.74
CA SER A 16 21.76 2.37 14.18
C SER A 16 20.76 3.32 14.84
N ILE A 17 20.46 4.44 14.19
CA ILE A 17 19.44 5.41 14.63
C ILE A 17 18.08 4.73 14.63
N MET A 18 17.71 4.04 13.56
CA MET A 18 16.43 3.33 13.49
C MET A 18 16.28 2.33 14.63
N GLN A 19 17.31 1.53 14.92
CA GLN A 19 17.28 0.56 16.02
C GLN A 19 17.15 1.23 17.40
N ARG A 20 17.84 2.35 17.63
CA ARG A 20 17.83 3.06 18.92
C ARG A 20 16.61 3.96 19.12
N MET A 21 16.12 4.58 18.06
CA MET A 21 15.02 5.55 18.11
C MET A 21 13.64 4.91 17.93
N ALA A 22 13.53 3.69 17.39
CA ALA A 22 12.26 2.97 17.26
C ALA A 22 11.34 3.03 18.51
N PRO A 23 11.83 2.82 19.75
CA PRO A 23 10.99 2.91 20.95
C PRO A 23 10.60 4.35 21.32
N HIS A 24 11.39 5.36 20.98
CA HIS A 24 11.19 6.75 21.42
C HIS A 24 10.48 7.63 20.39
N CYS A 25 10.86 7.55 19.12
CA CYS A 25 10.31 8.33 18.02
C CYS A 25 9.93 7.40 16.87
N SER A 26 8.66 7.40 16.49
CA SER A 26 8.16 6.62 15.37
C SER A 26 7.18 7.45 14.56
N PHE A 27 7.45 7.57 13.27
CA PHE A 27 6.56 8.24 12.33
C PHE A 27 5.25 7.48 12.20
N ALA A 28 5.30 6.15 12.27
CA ALA A 28 4.11 5.30 12.25
C ALA A 28 3.18 5.60 13.44
N ARG A 29 3.74 5.76 14.65
CA ARG A 29 2.95 6.18 15.83
C ARG A 29 2.35 7.56 15.64
N TRP A 30 3.12 8.51 15.12
CA TRP A 30 2.60 9.85 14.81
C TRP A 30 1.47 9.82 13.77
N LEU A 31 1.57 8.96 12.75
CA LEU A 31 0.57 8.88 11.68
C LEU A 31 -0.80 8.45 12.20
N LEU A 32 -0.87 7.52 13.17
CA LEU A 32 -2.12 7.04 13.75
C LEU A 32 -2.54 7.75 15.05
N CYS A 33 -1.58 8.18 15.88
CA CYS A 33 -1.84 8.58 17.27
C CYS A 33 -1.65 10.09 17.55
N ASN A 34 -1.49 10.94 16.54
CA ASN A 34 -1.34 12.40 16.74
C ASN A 34 -2.68 13.12 17.08
N GLY A 35 -3.66 12.42 17.66
CA GLY A 35 -4.95 13.00 18.07
C GLY A 35 -5.92 13.39 16.95
N SER A 36 -5.53 13.27 15.67
CA SER A 36 -6.42 13.60 14.54
C SER A 36 -7.40 12.49 14.16
N LEU A 37 -7.15 11.26 14.62
CA LEU A 37 -8.02 10.10 14.37
C LEU A 37 -8.88 9.81 15.60
N PHE A 38 -10.17 9.60 15.35
CA PHE A 38 -11.16 9.30 16.37
C PHE A 38 -11.72 7.89 16.16
N ARG A 39 -11.54 7.04 17.17
CA ARG A 39 -12.16 5.72 17.27
C ARG A 39 -13.46 5.81 18.06
N PHE A 40 -14.30 4.80 17.91
CA PHE A 40 -15.50 4.64 18.71
C PHE A 40 -15.23 3.67 19.86
N LYS A 41 -15.68 4.02 21.07
CA LYS A 41 -15.65 3.09 22.22
C LYS A 41 -16.75 2.05 22.04
N HIS A 42 -16.49 0.82 22.50
CA HIS A 42 -17.55 -0.18 22.57
C HIS A 42 -18.52 0.20 23.70
N PRO A 43 -19.84 0.08 23.49
CA PRO A 43 -20.81 0.44 24.51
C PRO A 43 -20.77 -0.57 25.66
N SER A 44 -20.94 -0.08 26.88
CA SER A 44 -21.01 -0.96 28.05
C SER A 44 -22.33 -1.74 28.05
N GLU A 45 -22.36 -2.94 28.65
CA GLU A 45 -23.62 -3.67 28.78
C GLU A 45 -24.67 -2.85 29.56
N GLY A 46 -24.21 -2.01 30.51
CA GLY A 46 -25.07 -1.16 31.33
C GLY A 46 -25.77 -0.08 30.52
N GLU A 47 -25.02 0.57 29.64
CA GLU A 47 -25.53 1.56 28.68
C GLU A 47 -26.51 0.93 27.70
N LEU A 48 -26.19 -0.25 27.15
CA LEU A 48 -27.09 -0.98 26.26
C LEU A 48 -28.39 -1.41 26.97
N CYS A 49 -28.29 -1.86 28.23
CA CYS A 49 -29.46 -2.17 29.07
C CYS A 49 -30.32 -0.94 29.33
N ALA A 50 -29.69 0.17 29.72
CA ALA A 50 -30.38 1.43 30.01
C ALA A 50 -31.14 1.94 28.77
N LEU A 51 -30.49 1.94 27.60
CA LEU A 51 -31.10 2.34 26.33
C LEU A 51 -32.21 1.37 25.87
N ALA A 52 -32.11 0.09 26.24
CA ALA A 52 -33.13 -0.91 25.97
C ALA A 52 -34.34 -0.85 26.93
N GLY A 53 -34.33 0.05 27.92
CA GLY A 53 -35.32 0.08 28.99
C GLY A 53 -35.29 -1.14 29.90
N LYS A 54 -34.17 -1.88 29.94
CA LYS A 54 -34.00 -3.09 30.75
C LYS A 54 -33.14 -2.81 31.98
N GLN A 55 -33.58 -3.32 33.14
CA GLN A 55 -32.71 -3.35 34.33
C GLN A 55 -31.57 -4.34 34.12
N MET A 56 -30.38 -3.96 34.60
CA MET A 56 -29.19 -4.81 34.63
C MET A 56 -29.48 -6.12 35.38
N PRO A 57 -29.20 -7.30 34.80
CA PRO A 57 -29.36 -8.56 35.54
C PRO A 57 -28.40 -8.58 36.74
N LYS A 58 -28.95 -8.48 37.95
CA LYS A 58 -28.17 -8.65 39.19
C LYS A 58 -27.63 -10.08 39.22
N GLN A 59 -26.31 -10.22 39.21
CA GLN A 59 -25.65 -11.51 39.29
C GLN A 59 -25.86 -12.09 40.70
N ASN A 60 -26.91 -12.88 40.88
CA ASN A 60 -27.22 -13.51 42.15
C ASN A 60 -26.23 -14.65 42.40
N ARG A 61 -25.61 -14.69 43.60
CA ARG A 61 -24.66 -15.72 44.04
C ARG A 61 -25.18 -17.18 43.94
N ARG A 62 -26.49 -17.38 43.73
CA ARG A 62 -27.13 -18.70 43.55
C ARG A 62 -27.00 -19.29 42.15
N ASP A 63 -26.73 -18.50 41.12
CA ASP A 63 -26.63 -19.00 39.72
C ASP A 63 -25.26 -19.61 39.39
N ARG A 64 -24.28 -19.51 40.30
CA ARG A 64 -22.95 -20.11 40.11
C ARG A 64 -22.96 -21.66 40.17
N ARG A 65 -24.12 -22.29 40.39
CA ARG A 65 -24.28 -23.76 40.47
C ARG A 65 -24.99 -24.40 39.27
N GLN A 66 -25.56 -23.62 38.34
CA GLN A 66 -26.12 -24.19 37.12
C GLN A 66 -25.13 -24.02 35.97
N ASN A 67 -24.47 -25.13 35.64
CA ASN A 67 -23.59 -25.30 34.49
C ASN A 67 -24.42 -25.33 33.19
N GLY A 68 -25.00 -24.20 32.82
CA GLY A 68 -25.66 -23.98 31.54
C GLY A 68 -25.21 -22.63 31.00
N GLU A 69 -24.77 -22.59 29.74
CA GLU A 69 -24.33 -21.36 29.06
C GLU A 69 -25.30 -20.21 29.36
N SER A 70 -24.83 -19.20 30.10
CA SER A 70 -25.62 -18.01 30.39
C SER A 70 -25.97 -17.35 29.07
N LYS A 71 -27.26 -17.37 28.69
CA LYS A 71 -27.73 -16.75 27.45
C LYS A 71 -27.23 -15.31 27.38
N PRO A 72 -26.55 -14.91 26.28
CA PRO A 72 -25.96 -13.59 26.19
C PRO A 72 -27.05 -12.52 26.27
N LEU A 73 -26.76 -11.41 26.95
CA LEU A 73 -27.68 -10.29 27.11
C LEU A 73 -28.13 -9.80 25.72
N THR A 74 -29.43 -9.87 25.43
CA THR A 74 -29.99 -9.44 24.14
C THR A 74 -30.77 -8.13 24.25
N VAL A 75 -30.53 -7.27 23.28
CA VAL A 75 -31.04 -5.89 23.21
C VAL A 75 -31.76 -5.71 21.86
N PRO A 76 -32.86 -4.96 21.79
CA PRO A 76 -33.49 -4.62 20.51
C PRO A 76 -32.50 -3.90 19.59
N LYS A 77 -32.60 -4.13 18.28
CA LYS A 77 -31.69 -3.51 17.29
C LYS A 77 -31.99 -2.03 17.04
N ASP A 78 -33.23 -1.60 17.27
CA ASP A 78 -33.77 -0.24 17.05
C ASP A 78 -33.42 0.75 18.17
N ILE A 79 -32.59 0.35 19.14
CA ILE A 79 -32.13 1.23 20.21
C ILE A 79 -31.42 2.48 19.65
N ASP A 80 -31.61 3.61 20.33
CA ASP A 80 -30.95 4.86 19.98
C ASP A 80 -29.51 4.90 20.53
N LEU A 81 -28.65 4.07 19.93
CA LEU A 81 -27.25 3.94 20.33
C LEU A 81 -26.38 4.98 19.62
N HIS A 82 -25.82 5.90 20.41
CA HIS A 82 -24.79 6.83 19.94
C HIS A 82 -23.43 6.40 20.48
N LEU A 83 -22.50 6.05 19.59
CA LEU A 83 -21.17 5.62 20.00
C LEU A 83 -20.32 6.83 20.43
N GLU A 84 -19.70 6.73 21.60
CA GLU A 84 -18.78 7.74 22.11
C GLU A 84 -17.47 7.74 21.29
N LYS A 85 -17.04 8.93 20.84
CA LYS A 85 -15.78 9.13 20.12
C LYS A 85 -14.62 9.33 21.11
N ALA A 86 -13.49 8.72 20.83
CA ALA A 86 -12.25 8.87 21.58
C ALA A 86 -11.06 9.02 20.62
N PRO A 87 -10.05 9.84 20.95
CA PRO A 87 -8.83 9.90 20.15
C PRO A 87 -8.09 8.56 20.19
N VAL A 88 -7.41 8.22 19.09
CA VAL A 88 -6.54 7.03 19.04
C VAL A 88 -5.25 7.32 19.80
N ASN A 89 -5.03 6.59 20.90
CA ASN A 89 -3.85 6.71 21.75
C ASN A 89 -2.79 5.66 21.43
N THR A 90 -1.55 5.94 21.81
CA THR A 90 -0.41 5.03 21.62
C THR A 90 -0.56 3.71 22.37
N ILE A 91 -1.11 3.73 23.58
CA ILE A 91 -1.33 2.53 24.40
C ILE A 91 -2.40 1.64 23.75
N ASP A 92 -3.50 2.23 23.28
CA ASP A 92 -4.57 1.52 22.58
C ASP A 92 -4.07 0.91 21.26
N ALA A 93 -3.10 1.57 20.61
CA ALA A 93 -2.54 1.12 19.35
C ALA A 93 -1.71 -0.17 19.48
N LEU A 94 -1.13 -0.45 20.65
CA LEU A 94 -0.33 -1.67 20.89
C LEU A 94 -1.16 -2.95 20.83
N VAL A 95 -2.48 -2.86 21.06
CA VAL A 95 -3.42 -4.00 20.99
C VAL A 95 -3.85 -4.28 19.55
N LEU A 96 -3.54 -3.38 18.61
CA LEU A 96 -3.92 -3.53 17.22
C LEU A 96 -3.16 -4.67 16.55
N ARG A 97 -3.85 -5.41 15.69
CA ARG A 97 -3.27 -6.55 14.98
C ARG A 97 -2.22 -6.05 13.97
N PHE A 98 -1.04 -6.65 13.91
CA PHE A 98 0.05 -6.20 13.03
C PHE A 98 0.63 -4.80 13.36
N PHE A 99 0.43 -4.29 14.58
CA PHE A 99 0.93 -2.97 14.93
C PHE A 99 2.46 -2.87 14.84
N LEU A 100 3.20 -3.89 15.29
CA LEU A 100 4.66 -3.88 15.26
C LEU A 100 5.20 -3.93 13.83
N GLU A 101 4.62 -4.78 12.97
CA GLU A 101 4.97 -4.88 11.55
C GLU A 101 4.64 -3.60 10.80
N TYR A 102 3.49 -3.00 11.11
CA TYR A 102 3.11 -1.67 10.61
C TYR A 102 4.13 -0.61 11.02
N GLN A 103 4.44 -0.53 12.31
CA GLN A 103 5.35 0.46 12.84
C GLN A 103 6.72 0.34 12.18
N TRP A 104 7.25 -0.87 12.14
CA TRP A 104 8.55 -1.15 11.57
C TRP A 104 8.63 -0.80 10.08
N LEU A 105 7.64 -1.20 9.27
CA LEU A 105 7.66 -0.95 7.83
C LEU A 105 7.57 0.55 7.51
N VAL A 106 6.68 1.27 8.19
CA VAL A 106 6.49 2.70 7.96
C VAL A 106 7.72 3.49 8.40
N ASP A 107 8.30 3.17 9.56
CA ASP A 107 9.52 3.83 10.02
C ASP A 107 10.68 3.50 9.07
N PHE A 108 10.84 2.24 8.65
CA PHE A 108 11.86 1.83 7.68
C PHE A 108 11.73 2.60 6.36
N ALA A 109 10.51 2.78 5.84
CA ALA A 109 10.26 3.56 4.63
C ALA A 109 10.72 5.02 4.80
N VAL A 110 10.45 5.66 5.94
CA VAL A 110 10.92 7.03 6.20
C VAL A 110 12.45 7.12 6.23
N TYR A 111 13.12 6.19 6.89
CA TYR A 111 14.58 6.13 6.88
C TYR A 111 15.15 5.86 5.49
N ALA A 112 14.54 4.94 4.72
CA ALA A 112 14.92 4.65 3.35
C ALA A 112 14.80 5.88 2.45
N THR A 113 13.71 6.67 2.59
CA THR A 113 13.56 7.96 1.89
C THR A 113 14.66 8.94 2.29
N GLY A 114 14.98 9.05 3.58
CA GLY A 114 16.07 9.91 4.07
C GLY A 114 17.44 9.53 3.49
N VAL A 115 17.78 8.23 3.50
CA VAL A 115 19.03 7.71 2.93
C VAL A 115 19.08 7.93 1.42
N PHE A 116 17.96 7.74 0.72
CA PHE A 116 17.88 8.01 -0.72
C PHE A 116 18.11 9.50 -1.03
N LEU A 117 17.40 10.40 -0.35
CA LEU A 117 17.56 11.85 -0.54
C LEU A 117 18.98 12.32 -0.21
N PHE A 118 19.59 11.78 0.85
CA PHE A 118 20.99 12.03 1.15
C PHE A 118 21.90 11.57 0.03
N THR A 119 21.68 10.36 -0.51
CA THR A 119 22.48 9.79 -1.60
C THR A 119 22.38 10.65 -2.86
N GLU A 120 21.18 11.14 -3.18
CA GLU A 120 20.94 12.05 -4.31
C GLU A 120 21.64 13.41 -4.12
N CYS A 121 21.56 13.99 -2.92
CA CYS A 121 22.26 15.23 -2.59
C CYS A 121 23.78 15.04 -2.62
N TYR A 122 24.28 13.89 -2.16
CA TYR A 122 25.69 13.56 -2.22
C TYR A 122 26.18 13.46 -3.67
N TYR A 123 25.43 12.80 -4.56
CA TYR A 123 25.78 12.73 -5.98
C TYR A 123 25.66 14.06 -6.74
N SER A 124 24.77 14.96 -6.32
CA SER A 124 24.68 16.29 -6.94
C SER A 124 25.84 17.21 -6.57
N VAL A 125 26.46 17.00 -5.41
CA VAL A 125 27.59 17.81 -4.90
C VAL A 125 28.94 17.17 -5.22
N VAL A 126 29.04 15.84 -5.14
CA VAL A 126 30.25 15.06 -5.34
C VAL A 126 29.99 14.10 -6.49
N ASP A 127 30.72 14.24 -7.60
CA ASP A 127 30.56 13.39 -8.80
C ASP A 127 31.15 11.97 -8.56
N ALA A 128 30.55 11.25 -7.61
CA ALA A 128 30.98 9.97 -7.07
C ALA A 128 30.35 8.79 -7.82
N ARG A 129 30.30 8.86 -9.17
CA ARG A 129 29.66 7.84 -10.03
C ARG A 129 30.25 6.43 -9.92
N LYS A 130 31.38 6.25 -9.23
CA LYS A 130 32.06 4.96 -9.04
C LYS A 130 31.68 4.24 -7.74
N GLU A 131 30.92 4.87 -6.84
CA GLU A 131 30.47 4.24 -5.59
C GLU A 131 29.15 3.49 -5.77
N VAL A 132 28.99 2.36 -5.07
CA VAL A 132 27.74 1.59 -5.05
C VAL A 132 26.61 2.45 -4.51
N ASN A 133 25.51 2.60 -5.26
CA ASN A 133 24.36 3.41 -4.82
C ASN A 133 23.61 2.74 -3.67
N ILE A 134 23.96 3.10 -2.44
CA ILE A 134 23.35 2.52 -1.24
C ILE A 134 21.89 2.95 -1.09
N GLY A 135 21.52 4.15 -1.55
CA GLY A 135 20.12 4.59 -1.62
C GLY A 135 19.23 3.64 -2.43
N ALA A 136 19.74 3.13 -3.55
CA ALA A 136 19.04 2.13 -4.36
C ALA A 136 18.82 0.81 -3.60
N ILE A 137 19.81 0.36 -2.82
CA ILE A 137 19.70 -0.85 -1.98
C ILE A 137 18.56 -0.69 -0.96
N TRP A 138 18.49 0.44 -0.28
CA TRP A 138 17.39 0.73 0.66
C TRP A 138 16.03 0.75 -0.04
N CYS A 139 15.95 1.29 -1.26
CA CYS A 139 14.72 1.26 -2.05
C CYS A 139 14.29 -0.17 -2.40
N VAL A 140 15.21 -1.01 -2.88
CA VAL A 140 14.93 -2.41 -3.19
C VAL A 140 14.51 -3.18 -1.94
N LEU A 141 15.18 -2.96 -0.80
CA LEU A 141 14.80 -3.55 0.49
C LEU A 141 13.38 -3.13 0.90
N THR A 142 13.01 -1.85 0.75
CA THR A 142 11.64 -1.41 1.06
C THR A 142 10.61 -2.09 0.15
N VAL A 143 10.92 -2.30 -1.13
CA VAL A 143 10.05 -3.06 -2.05
C VAL A 143 9.89 -4.51 -1.57
N LEU A 144 10.99 -5.18 -1.22
CA LEU A 144 10.96 -6.56 -0.73
C LEU A 144 10.18 -6.69 0.59
N PHE A 145 10.38 -5.78 1.54
CA PHE A 145 9.62 -5.76 2.79
C PHE A 145 8.14 -5.45 2.57
N SER A 146 7.81 -4.59 1.60
CA SER A 146 6.43 -4.33 1.20
C SER A 146 5.77 -5.59 0.61
N LEU A 147 6.44 -6.30 -0.29
CA LEU A 147 5.95 -7.57 -0.84
C LEU A 147 5.78 -8.64 0.24
N LYS A 148 6.73 -8.73 1.18
CA LYS A 148 6.63 -9.61 2.34
C LYS A 148 5.38 -9.29 3.17
N THR A 149 5.15 -8.02 3.50
CA THR A 149 3.99 -7.61 4.29
C THR A 149 2.68 -7.92 3.56
N LEU A 150 2.58 -7.66 2.25
CA LEU A 150 1.41 -8.06 1.47
C LEU A 150 1.21 -9.57 1.48
N HIS A 151 2.27 -10.35 1.33
CA HIS A 151 2.18 -11.81 1.41
C HIS A 151 1.69 -12.29 2.78
N THR A 152 2.19 -11.70 3.88
CA THR A 152 1.73 -12.03 5.23
C THR A 152 0.25 -11.70 5.42
N LEU A 153 -0.20 -10.53 4.93
CA LEU A 153 -1.62 -10.16 4.96
C LEU A 153 -2.45 -11.13 4.11
N MET A 154 -1.99 -11.44 2.90
CA MET A 154 -2.64 -12.38 1.98
C MET A 154 -2.79 -13.77 2.62
N SER A 155 -1.72 -14.28 3.22
CA SER A 155 -1.71 -15.60 3.87
C SER A 155 -2.79 -15.73 4.95
N HIS A 156 -3.12 -14.65 5.65
CA HIS A 156 -4.21 -14.67 6.62
C HIS A 156 -5.59 -14.82 6.00
N TYR A 157 -5.85 -14.17 4.87
CA TYR A 157 -7.09 -14.37 4.10
C TYR A 157 -7.17 -15.81 3.55
N PHE A 158 -6.02 -16.34 3.12
CA PHE A 158 -5.94 -17.74 2.67
C PHE A 158 -6.14 -18.77 3.78
N ARG A 159 -5.99 -18.40 5.05
CA ARG A 159 -6.28 -19.27 6.20
C ARG A 159 -7.71 -19.12 6.74
N SER A 160 -8.46 -18.13 6.26
CA SER A 160 -9.87 -17.93 6.64
C SER A 160 -10.72 -19.13 6.21
N GLU A 161 -11.67 -19.57 7.05
CA GLU A 161 -12.57 -20.71 6.73
C GLU A 161 -13.51 -20.39 5.54
N GLU A 162 -13.77 -19.11 5.29
CA GLU A 162 -14.60 -18.67 4.16
C GLU A 162 -13.80 -18.74 2.85
N GLY A 163 -14.16 -19.68 1.98
CA GLY A 163 -13.48 -19.92 0.69
C GLY A 163 -13.58 -18.76 -0.32
N GLY A 164 -14.50 -17.81 -0.13
CA GLY A 164 -14.72 -16.69 -1.05
C GLY A 164 -13.52 -15.73 -1.14
N GLU A 165 -12.80 -15.51 -0.04
CA GLU A 165 -11.63 -14.64 -0.04
C GLU A 165 -10.48 -15.22 -0.90
N ARG A 166 -10.33 -16.55 -0.87
CA ARG A 166 -9.31 -17.28 -1.61
C ARG A 166 -9.58 -17.24 -3.11
N SER A 167 -10.83 -17.45 -3.50
CA SER A 167 -11.22 -17.47 -4.92
C SER A 167 -11.02 -16.11 -5.58
N VAL A 168 -11.33 -15.00 -4.87
CA VAL A 168 -11.08 -13.64 -5.36
C VAL A 168 -9.60 -13.44 -5.66
N CYS A 169 -8.69 -13.80 -4.75
CA CYS A 169 -7.26 -13.64 -4.97
C CYS A 169 -6.72 -14.50 -6.12
N LEU A 170 -7.19 -15.73 -6.25
CA LEU A 170 -6.81 -16.59 -7.38
C LEU A 170 -7.32 -16.02 -8.70
N ALA A 171 -8.55 -15.50 -8.75
CA ALA A 171 -9.12 -14.88 -9.94
C ALA A 171 -8.32 -13.64 -10.36
N PHE A 172 -7.98 -12.75 -9.43
CA PHE A 172 -7.14 -11.58 -9.72
C PHE A 172 -5.70 -11.96 -10.10
N GLY A 173 -5.15 -13.03 -9.52
CA GLY A 173 -3.85 -13.58 -9.92
C GLY A 173 -3.87 -14.07 -11.37
N PHE A 174 -4.90 -14.83 -11.76
CA PHE A 174 -5.09 -15.30 -13.14
C PHE A 174 -5.33 -14.14 -14.12
N LEU A 175 -6.16 -13.17 -13.75
CA LEU A 175 -6.36 -11.95 -14.55
C LEU A 175 -5.03 -11.22 -14.76
N SER A 176 -4.24 -11.05 -13.70
CA SER A 176 -2.94 -10.38 -13.76
C SER A 176 -1.94 -11.17 -14.60
N LEU A 177 -2.01 -12.51 -14.60
CA LEU A 177 -1.21 -13.36 -15.49
C LEU A 177 -1.57 -13.10 -16.95
N LEU A 178 -2.85 -13.06 -17.30
CA LEU A 178 -3.30 -12.79 -18.66
C LEU A 178 -2.84 -11.40 -19.14
N VAL A 179 -2.99 -10.38 -18.28
CA VAL A 179 -2.53 -9.02 -18.58
C VAL A 179 -1.02 -8.98 -18.75
N ALA A 180 -0.26 -9.66 -17.88
CA ALA A 180 1.21 -9.72 -17.98
C ALA A 180 1.65 -10.40 -19.28
N MET A 181 1.01 -11.51 -19.66
CA MET A 181 1.29 -12.20 -20.92
C MET A 181 0.97 -11.32 -22.13
N LEU A 182 -0.13 -10.57 -22.11
CA LEU A 182 -0.47 -9.61 -23.16
C LEU A 182 0.61 -8.52 -23.26
N VAL A 183 1.00 -7.92 -22.13
CA VAL A 183 2.03 -6.88 -22.08
C VAL A 183 3.37 -7.38 -22.62
N LEU A 184 3.77 -8.61 -22.31
CA LEU A 184 5.02 -9.22 -22.80
C LEU A 184 5.03 -9.50 -24.31
N VAL A 185 3.86 -9.52 -24.95
CA VAL A 185 3.69 -9.71 -26.40
C VAL A 185 3.62 -8.37 -27.14
N VAL A 186 3.15 -7.31 -26.48
CA VAL A 186 3.06 -5.98 -27.08
C VAL A 186 4.45 -5.40 -27.32
N ARG A 187 4.64 -4.80 -28.51
CA ARG A 187 5.90 -4.15 -28.91
C ARG A 187 6.20 -2.92 -28.05
N GLU A 188 7.48 -2.64 -27.85
CA GLU A 188 7.94 -1.45 -27.10
C GLU A 188 7.51 -0.13 -27.74
N ASP A 189 7.23 -0.13 -29.05
CA ASP A 189 6.66 1.02 -29.77
C ASP A 189 5.33 1.49 -29.18
N TYR A 190 4.61 0.63 -28.44
CA TYR A 190 3.37 1.00 -27.76
C TYR A 190 3.53 1.11 -26.24
N LEU A 191 4.37 0.28 -25.62
CA LEU A 191 4.58 0.23 -24.17
C LEU A 191 6.05 0.46 -23.82
N GLU A 192 6.34 1.61 -23.20
CA GLU A 192 7.71 2.03 -22.87
C GLU A 192 8.22 1.44 -21.56
N PHE A 193 8.33 0.10 -21.51
CA PHE A 193 8.87 -0.60 -20.34
C PHE A 193 10.38 -0.88 -20.42
N GLY A 194 10.99 -0.80 -21.61
CA GLY A 194 12.41 -1.10 -21.81
C GLY A 194 12.78 -2.58 -21.59
N LEU A 195 11.80 -3.47 -21.69
CA LEU A 195 11.95 -4.91 -21.52
C LEU A 195 12.81 -5.54 -22.62
N GLU A 196 12.74 -5.08 -23.86
CA GLU A 196 13.52 -5.61 -24.98
C GLU A 196 15.01 -5.32 -24.79
N SER A 197 15.37 -4.10 -24.40
CA SER A 197 16.75 -3.73 -24.06
C SER A 197 17.28 -4.47 -22.81
N GLY A 198 16.41 -4.67 -21.81
CA GLY A 198 16.76 -5.45 -20.62
C GLY A 198 16.94 -6.93 -20.94
N PHE A 199 16.05 -7.50 -21.76
CA PHE A 199 16.12 -8.89 -22.19
C PHE A 199 17.30 -9.16 -23.11
N SER A 200 17.63 -8.28 -24.05
CA SER A 200 18.82 -8.45 -24.90
C SER A 200 20.08 -8.53 -24.06
N SER A 201 20.26 -7.57 -23.15
CA SER A 201 21.41 -7.54 -22.23
C SER A 201 21.50 -8.79 -21.36
N LEU A 202 20.38 -9.26 -20.80
CA LEU A 202 20.35 -10.48 -19.99
C LEU A 202 20.63 -11.73 -20.83
N PHE A 203 20.03 -11.82 -22.02
CA PHE A 203 20.14 -13.00 -22.87
C PHE A 203 21.49 -13.11 -23.55
N ASP A 204 22.15 -12.00 -23.90
CA ASP A 204 23.49 -12.00 -24.47
C ASP A 204 24.50 -12.53 -23.43
N ASN A 205 24.39 -12.06 -22.18
CA ASN A 205 25.21 -12.56 -21.07
C ASN A 205 24.95 -14.05 -20.78
N LEU A 206 23.68 -14.46 -20.83
CA LEU A 206 23.28 -15.84 -20.58
C LEU A 206 23.74 -16.78 -21.71
N GLU A 207 23.75 -16.31 -22.95
CA GLU A 207 24.28 -17.04 -24.11
C GLU A 207 25.79 -17.24 -24.00
N ILE A 208 26.55 -16.22 -23.59
CA ILE A 208 27.99 -16.34 -23.31
C ILE A 208 28.23 -17.40 -22.24
N PHE A 209 27.49 -17.34 -21.13
CA PHE A 209 27.62 -18.30 -20.03
C PHE A 209 27.25 -19.73 -20.46
N ALA A 210 26.16 -19.89 -21.22
CA ALA A 210 25.71 -21.19 -21.71
C ALA A 210 26.74 -21.84 -22.64
N LYS A 211 27.34 -21.06 -23.55
CA LYS A 211 28.42 -21.51 -24.43
C LYS A 211 29.68 -21.93 -23.66
N GLN A 212 30.03 -21.21 -22.60
CA GLN A 212 31.16 -21.56 -21.73
C GLN A 212 30.96 -22.88 -20.98
N GLN A 213 29.72 -23.20 -20.60
CA GLN A 213 29.36 -24.43 -19.88
C GLN A 213 29.04 -25.61 -20.82
N GLY A 214 29.14 -25.42 -22.15
CA GLY A 214 28.88 -26.47 -23.13
C GLY A 214 27.41 -26.88 -23.28
N TYR A 215 26.47 -26.01 -22.90
CA TYR A 215 25.05 -26.26 -23.11
C TYR A 215 24.70 -26.26 -24.61
N ALA A 216 23.79 -27.14 -25.01
CA ALA A 216 23.36 -27.26 -26.40
C ALA A 216 22.53 -26.05 -26.87
N ASP A 217 22.64 -25.69 -28.15
CA ASP A 217 22.01 -24.48 -28.72
C ASP A 217 20.47 -24.44 -28.56
N TRP A 218 19.81 -25.60 -28.47
CA TRP A 218 18.37 -25.68 -28.21
C TRP A 218 17.95 -25.17 -26.83
N SER A 219 18.87 -25.11 -25.87
CA SER A 219 18.60 -24.63 -24.51
C SER A 219 18.37 -23.11 -24.46
N ILE A 220 18.97 -22.35 -25.39
CA ILE A 220 18.92 -20.88 -25.39
C ILE A 220 17.48 -20.36 -25.58
N PRO A 221 16.71 -20.78 -26.62
CA PRO A 221 15.31 -20.37 -26.77
C PRO A 221 14.43 -20.76 -25.58
N VAL A 222 14.68 -21.94 -24.98
CA VAL A 222 13.92 -22.43 -23.83
C VAL A 222 14.16 -21.52 -22.62
N THR A 223 15.41 -21.17 -22.32
CA THR A 223 15.73 -20.26 -21.21
C THR A 223 15.13 -18.87 -21.42
N LYS A 224 15.15 -18.33 -22.66
CA LYS A 224 14.50 -17.06 -23.00
C LYS A 224 13.00 -17.10 -22.68
N LEU A 225 12.31 -18.17 -23.07
CA LEU A 225 10.89 -18.37 -22.76
C LEU A 225 10.65 -18.51 -21.26
N THR A 226 11.48 -19.29 -20.55
CA THR A 226 11.37 -19.49 -19.11
C THR A 226 11.50 -18.18 -18.34
N VAL A 227 12.42 -17.30 -18.73
CA VAL A 227 12.58 -15.97 -18.10
C VAL A 227 11.32 -15.12 -18.31
N LYS A 228 10.76 -15.09 -19.52
CA LYS A 228 9.53 -14.34 -19.81
C LYS A 228 8.33 -14.89 -19.03
N LEU A 229 8.16 -16.21 -18.98
CA LEU A 229 7.10 -16.86 -18.20
C LEU A 229 7.29 -16.65 -16.69
N GLY A 230 8.54 -16.68 -16.21
CA GLY A 230 8.87 -16.37 -14.82
C GLY A 230 8.49 -14.94 -14.45
N LEU A 231 8.78 -13.97 -15.32
CA LEU A 231 8.37 -12.59 -15.13
C LEU A 231 6.83 -12.46 -15.09
N ALA A 232 6.12 -13.11 -16.02
CA ALA A 232 4.65 -13.14 -16.03
C ALA A 232 4.08 -13.73 -14.73
N ALA A 233 4.68 -14.80 -14.21
CA ALA A 233 4.29 -15.42 -12.95
C ALA A 233 4.53 -14.49 -11.74
N VAL A 234 5.65 -13.75 -11.73
CA VAL A 234 5.93 -12.74 -10.70
C VAL A 234 4.90 -11.60 -10.76
N CYS A 235 4.56 -11.10 -11.95
CA CYS A 235 3.51 -10.10 -12.14
C CYS A 235 2.14 -10.61 -11.68
N ALA A 236 1.79 -11.86 -12.01
CA ALA A 236 0.55 -12.50 -11.56
C ALA A 236 0.48 -12.60 -10.04
N TYR A 237 1.59 -13.00 -9.41
CA TYR A 237 1.72 -13.09 -7.97
C TYR A 237 1.56 -11.71 -7.30
N ILE A 238 2.27 -10.69 -7.77
CA ILE A 238 2.13 -9.31 -7.24
C ILE A 238 0.70 -8.79 -7.45
N GLY A 239 0.09 -9.07 -8.61
CA GLY A 239 -1.30 -8.72 -8.90
C GLY A 239 -2.29 -9.38 -7.92
N SER A 240 -2.07 -10.65 -7.60
CA SER A 240 -2.86 -11.34 -6.56
C SER A 240 -2.71 -10.65 -5.20
N LEU A 241 -1.47 -10.30 -4.80
CA LEU A 241 -1.17 -9.61 -3.53
C LEU A 241 -1.91 -8.27 -3.39
N LEU A 242 -2.12 -7.56 -4.50
CA LEU A 242 -2.76 -6.24 -4.54
C LEU A 242 -4.30 -6.29 -4.65
N ALA A 243 -4.90 -7.47 -4.88
CA ALA A 243 -6.34 -7.61 -5.06
C ALA A 243 -7.16 -7.09 -3.86
N PHE A 244 -6.89 -7.60 -2.66
CA PHE A 244 -7.57 -7.15 -1.43
C PHE A 244 -7.30 -5.69 -1.08
N PRO A 245 -6.04 -5.21 -1.09
CA PRO A 245 -5.75 -3.78 -0.98
C PRO A 245 -6.56 -2.92 -1.95
N GLY A 246 -6.70 -3.35 -3.21
CA GLY A 246 -7.48 -2.64 -4.22
C GLY A 246 -8.97 -2.57 -3.91
N LEU A 247 -9.59 -3.70 -3.56
CA LEU A 247 -11.01 -3.74 -3.18
C LEU A 247 -11.30 -2.90 -1.93
N ARG A 248 -10.41 -2.98 -0.92
CA ARG A 248 -10.54 -2.21 0.31
C ARG A 248 -10.34 -0.72 0.07
N LEU A 249 -9.40 -0.34 -0.79
CA LEU A 249 -9.18 1.04 -1.20
C LEU A 249 -10.44 1.61 -1.85
N ALA A 250 -11.09 0.89 -2.76
CA ALA A 250 -12.31 1.33 -3.41
C ALA A 250 -13.44 1.59 -2.39
N GLN A 251 -13.64 0.67 -1.44
CA GLN A 251 -14.65 0.83 -0.38
C GLN A 251 -14.36 2.04 0.52
N THR A 252 -13.13 2.13 1.03
CA THR A 252 -12.73 3.22 1.94
C THR A 252 -12.67 4.57 1.24
N HIS A 253 -12.41 4.60 -0.06
CA HIS A 253 -12.46 5.81 -0.86
C HIS A 253 -13.89 6.36 -0.96
N LEU A 254 -14.88 5.50 -1.28
CA LEU A 254 -16.29 5.91 -1.31
C LEU A 254 -16.74 6.46 0.04
N ASP A 255 -16.35 5.77 1.13
CA ASP A 255 -16.64 6.24 2.49
C ASP A 255 -15.99 7.60 2.80
N ALA A 256 -14.74 7.81 2.35
CA ALA A 256 -14.01 9.06 2.56
C ALA A 256 -14.60 10.22 1.75
N VAL A 257 -15.05 10.00 0.52
CA VAL A 257 -15.70 11.01 -0.30
C VAL A 257 -17.03 11.43 0.32
N GLN A 258 -17.85 10.46 0.77
CA GLN A 258 -19.12 10.72 1.46
C GLN A 258 -18.90 11.52 2.76
N MET A 259 -17.90 11.14 3.56
CA MET A 259 -17.56 11.82 4.81
C MET A 259 -17.15 13.29 4.59
N ASN A 260 -16.59 13.63 3.42
CA ASN A 260 -16.13 14.98 3.10
C ASN A 260 -17.05 15.69 2.07
N SER A 261 -18.34 15.37 2.06
CA SER A 261 -19.31 15.97 1.13
C SER A 261 -19.38 17.50 1.21
N ASP A 262 -19.14 18.06 2.39
CA ASP A 262 -19.15 19.51 2.60
C ASP A 262 -17.83 20.21 2.24
N ARG A 263 -16.82 19.46 1.77
CA ARG A 263 -15.45 19.97 1.56
C ARG A 263 -14.96 19.65 0.14
N PRO A 264 -15.31 20.50 -0.86
CA PRO A 264 -15.08 20.18 -2.27
C PRO A 264 -13.60 20.02 -2.61
N LEU A 265 -12.71 20.82 -2.01
CA LEU A 265 -11.26 20.69 -2.23
C LEU A 265 -10.73 19.31 -1.83
N ILE A 266 -11.19 18.76 -0.70
CA ILE A 266 -10.75 17.44 -0.24
C ILE A 266 -11.30 16.35 -1.16
N GLN A 267 -12.53 16.49 -1.64
CA GLN A 267 -13.09 15.54 -2.62
C GLN A 267 -12.30 15.52 -3.92
N ILE A 268 -11.92 16.68 -4.47
CA ILE A 268 -11.06 16.76 -5.65
C ILE A 268 -9.74 16.02 -5.41
N LEU A 269 -9.09 16.27 -4.26
CA LEU A 269 -7.85 15.57 -3.90
C LEU A 269 -8.05 14.05 -3.75
N LEU A 270 -9.16 13.61 -3.16
CA LEU A 270 -9.51 12.20 -3.03
C LEU A 270 -9.72 11.54 -4.41
N HIS A 271 -10.42 12.20 -5.32
CA HIS A 271 -10.63 11.69 -6.69
C HIS A 271 -9.32 11.65 -7.49
N MET A 272 -8.49 12.68 -7.38
CA MET A 272 -7.15 12.70 -7.99
C MET A 272 -6.29 11.55 -7.46
N SER A 273 -6.33 11.30 -6.14
CA SER A 273 -5.65 10.17 -5.51
C SER A 273 -6.16 8.82 -6.00
N PHE A 274 -7.48 8.65 -6.14
CA PHE A 274 -8.07 7.40 -6.63
C PHE A 274 -7.74 7.14 -8.11
N LEU A 275 -7.69 8.19 -8.93
CA LEU A 275 -7.33 8.09 -10.35
C LEU A 275 -5.83 7.91 -10.60
N SER A 276 -4.99 8.21 -9.60
CA SER A 276 -3.53 8.17 -9.75
C SER A 276 -2.94 6.89 -10.37
N PRO A 277 -3.41 5.64 -10.08
CA PRO A 277 -2.86 4.45 -10.71
C PRO A 277 -3.12 4.42 -12.22
N VAL A 278 -4.25 4.98 -12.68
CA VAL A 278 -4.59 5.06 -14.11
C VAL A 278 -3.69 6.08 -14.80
N VAL A 279 -3.45 7.24 -14.17
CA VAL A 279 -2.50 8.24 -14.69
C VAL A 279 -1.10 7.64 -14.81
N VAL A 280 -0.68 6.87 -13.79
CA VAL A 280 0.57 6.10 -13.84
C VAL A 280 0.54 5.15 -15.04
N LEU A 281 -0.46 4.30 -15.24
CA LEU A 281 -0.47 3.40 -16.40
C LEU A 281 -0.40 4.14 -17.75
N ILE A 282 -1.11 5.24 -17.91
CA ILE A 282 -1.15 6.03 -19.15
C ILE A 282 0.24 6.58 -19.52
N LEU A 283 1.02 7.02 -18.53
CA LEU A 283 2.35 7.61 -18.76
C LEU A 283 3.37 6.63 -19.40
N TRP A 284 3.08 5.32 -19.43
CA TRP A 284 3.94 4.29 -20.03
C TRP A 284 3.38 3.79 -21.36
N VAL A 285 2.20 4.26 -21.77
CA VAL A 285 1.64 4.02 -23.09
C VAL A 285 2.16 5.11 -24.02
N LYS A 286 3.17 4.78 -24.82
CA LYS A 286 3.88 5.69 -25.73
C LYS A 286 2.96 6.58 -26.58
N PRO A 287 1.97 6.03 -27.32
CA PRO A 287 1.13 6.84 -28.20
C PRO A 287 0.22 7.82 -27.45
N ILE A 288 -0.12 7.52 -26.18
CA ILE A 288 -1.04 8.35 -25.39
C ILE A 288 -0.27 9.43 -24.63
N ALA A 289 0.91 9.10 -24.10
CA ALA A 289 1.68 10.01 -23.27
C ALA A 289 2.83 10.69 -24.04
N ARG A 290 3.88 9.94 -24.39
CA ARG A 290 5.10 10.53 -24.98
C ARG A 290 4.80 11.14 -26.35
N ASP A 291 4.17 10.41 -27.26
CA ASP A 291 3.94 10.88 -28.63
C ASP A 291 2.96 12.06 -28.67
N PHE A 292 1.98 12.07 -27.77
CA PHE A 292 1.05 13.19 -27.64
C PHE A 292 1.73 14.47 -27.15
N LEU A 293 2.61 14.38 -26.16
CA LEU A 293 3.37 15.53 -25.62
C LEU A 293 4.52 15.96 -26.55
N ALA A 294 5.11 15.02 -27.29
CA ALA A 294 6.16 15.30 -28.26
C ALA A 294 5.60 15.87 -29.57
N ASN A 295 4.41 15.46 -30.00
CA ASN A 295 3.81 15.84 -31.28
C ASN A 295 2.39 16.39 -31.09
N ALA A 296 2.20 17.32 -30.15
CA ALA A 296 0.88 17.87 -29.90
C ALA A 296 0.35 18.58 -31.17
N PRO A 297 -0.81 18.16 -31.72
CA PRO A 297 -1.32 18.72 -32.96
C PRO A 297 -1.94 20.11 -32.71
N MET A 298 -1.18 21.17 -32.98
CA MET A 298 -1.68 22.55 -33.03
C MET A 298 -1.98 22.92 -34.49
N GLY A 299 -3.07 22.38 -35.03
CA GLY A 299 -3.50 22.66 -36.41
C GLY A 299 -2.62 21.99 -37.47
N LYS A 300 -1.97 22.77 -38.35
CA LYS A 300 -1.12 22.27 -39.47
C LYS A 300 0.36 22.05 -39.08
N THR A 301 0.74 22.36 -37.84
CA THR A 301 2.12 22.27 -37.35
C THR A 301 2.15 21.52 -36.02
N SER A 302 3.01 20.52 -35.90
CA SER A 302 3.34 19.89 -34.62
C SER A 302 4.37 20.74 -33.87
N ILE A 303 4.10 21.04 -32.60
CA ILE A 303 5.06 21.70 -31.71
C ILE A 303 5.52 20.67 -30.69
N THR A 304 6.84 20.55 -30.51
CA THR A 304 7.45 19.72 -29.47
C THR A 304 7.30 20.41 -28.11
N ILE A 305 6.31 20.00 -27.31
CA ILE A 305 6.06 20.59 -25.99
C ILE A 305 7.12 20.14 -24.97
N VAL A 306 7.57 18.89 -25.04
CA VAL A 306 8.51 18.30 -24.08
C VAL A 306 9.57 17.47 -24.82
N SER A 307 10.85 17.66 -24.48
CA SER A 307 11.94 16.82 -25.00
C SER A 307 11.90 15.41 -24.39
N SER A 308 12.55 14.43 -25.03
CA SER A 308 12.54 13.04 -24.53
C SER A 308 13.05 12.93 -23.08
N ALA A 309 14.18 13.58 -22.77
CA ALA A 309 14.76 13.57 -21.42
C ALA A 309 13.87 14.32 -20.40
N ALA A 310 13.21 15.41 -20.82
CA ALA A 310 12.29 16.14 -19.97
C ALA A 310 11.03 15.32 -19.66
N PHE A 311 10.52 14.53 -20.62
CA PHE A 311 9.38 13.64 -20.40
C PHE A 311 9.70 12.54 -19.38
N ASP A 312 10.89 11.94 -19.48
CA ASP A 312 11.32 10.90 -18.55
C ASP A 312 11.43 11.42 -17.11
N SER A 313 11.98 12.62 -16.93
CA SER A 313 12.01 13.30 -15.62
C SER A 313 10.62 13.67 -15.12
N MET A 314 9.77 14.22 -16.00
CA MET A 314 8.38 14.59 -15.69
C MET A 314 7.58 13.38 -15.23
N ARG A 315 7.70 12.25 -15.92
CA ARG A 315 7.04 10.99 -15.57
C ARG A 315 7.39 10.59 -14.14
N LEU A 316 8.67 10.60 -13.77
CA LEU A 316 9.11 10.27 -12.41
C LEU A 316 8.54 11.22 -11.36
N TRP A 317 8.59 12.53 -11.61
CA TRP A 317 8.04 13.55 -10.71
C TRP A 317 6.53 13.41 -10.51
N ILE A 318 5.77 13.11 -11.57
CA ILE A 318 4.32 12.89 -11.47
C ILE A 318 4.02 11.71 -10.56
N ILE A 319 4.76 10.60 -10.68
CA ILE A 319 4.55 9.42 -9.83
C ILE A 319 4.84 9.76 -8.37
N VAL A 320 5.97 10.42 -8.11
CA VAL A 320 6.37 10.83 -6.75
C VAL A 320 5.31 11.77 -6.14
N ALA A 321 4.82 12.75 -6.91
CA ALA A 321 3.77 13.66 -6.48
C ALA A 321 2.45 12.94 -6.18
N MET A 322 2.06 11.97 -7.00
CA MET A 322 0.86 11.16 -6.77
C MET A 322 1.00 10.26 -5.54
N CYS A 323 2.18 9.66 -5.32
CA CYS A 323 2.47 8.91 -4.09
C CYS A 323 2.42 9.83 -2.86
N ALA A 324 3.00 11.03 -2.92
CA ALA A 324 2.96 12.00 -1.84
C ALA A 324 1.52 12.46 -1.53
N LEU A 325 0.71 12.71 -2.56
CA LEU A 325 -0.72 13.02 -2.41
C LEU A 325 -1.45 11.90 -1.66
N ARG A 326 -1.24 10.64 -2.06
CA ARG A 326 -1.86 9.49 -1.39
C ARG A 326 -1.40 9.36 0.07
N LEU A 327 -0.10 9.55 0.34
CA LEU A 327 0.41 9.56 1.71
C LEU A 327 -0.26 10.65 2.56
N ALA A 328 -0.41 11.87 2.03
CA ALA A 328 -1.09 12.97 2.70
C ALA A 328 -2.57 12.65 3.00
N LEU A 329 -3.25 11.93 2.10
CA LEU A 329 -4.65 11.55 2.25
C LEU A 329 -4.89 10.30 3.12
N THR A 330 -3.83 9.67 3.63
CA THR A 330 -3.94 8.45 4.46
C THR A 330 -4.91 8.64 5.63
N ARG A 331 -4.82 9.75 6.35
CA ARG A 331 -5.64 10.00 7.54
C ARG A 331 -7.13 10.11 7.22
N TYR A 332 -7.49 10.69 6.07
CA TYR A 332 -8.89 10.77 5.64
C TYR A 332 -9.48 9.38 5.39
N HIS A 333 -8.71 8.49 4.75
CA HIS A 333 -9.14 7.11 4.53
C HIS A 333 -9.23 6.33 5.84
N MET A 334 -8.28 6.52 6.77
CA MET A 334 -8.32 5.86 8.08
C MET A 334 -9.50 6.34 8.93
N GLN A 335 -9.81 7.63 8.91
CA GLN A 335 -10.99 8.15 9.63
C GLN A 335 -12.30 7.65 9.02
N ALA A 336 -12.38 7.58 7.68
CA ALA A 336 -13.54 7.01 6.99
C ALA A 336 -13.75 5.54 7.38
N TYR A 337 -12.67 4.77 7.50
CA TYR A 337 -12.72 3.39 7.99
C TYR A 337 -13.21 3.30 9.44
N LEU A 338 -12.70 4.14 10.36
CA LEU A 338 -13.14 4.15 11.76
C LEU A 338 -14.63 4.51 11.89
N ASN A 339 -15.14 5.37 11.02
CA ASN A 339 -16.55 5.74 10.94
C ASN A 339 -17.47 4.59 10.49
N LEU A 340 -16.93 3.48 10.00
CA LEU A 340 -17.71 2.28 9.68
C LEU A 340 -18.45 1.73 10.91
N ALA A 341 -17.90 1.93 12.12
CA ALA A 341 -18.57 1.52 13.36
C ALA A 341 -19.90 2.25 13.54
N GLN A 342 -19.90 3.57 13.32
CA GLN A 342 -21.10 4.40 13.41
C GLN A 342 -22.10 4.06 12.29
N LYS A 343 -21.64 3.92 11.03
CA LYS A 343 -22.51 3.51 9.91
C LYS A 343 -23.17 2.16 10.16
N TRP A 344 -22.45 1.21 10.77
CA TRP A 344 -22.99 -0.10 11.11
C TRP A 344 -24.07 -0.01 12.19
N VAL A 345 -23.90 0.83 13.22
CA VAL A 345 -24.94 1.06 14.25
C VAL A 345 -26.18 1.70 13.63
N GLU A 346 -26.01 2.69 12.74
CA GLU A 346 -27.13 3.33 12.04
C GLU A 346 -27.87 2.36 11.12
N GLN A 347 -27.17 1.42 10.49
CA GLN A 347 -27.78 0.36 9.69
C GLN A 347 -28.51 -0.65 10.57
N MET A 348 -27.90 -1.05 11.69
CA MET A 348 -28.51 -1.94 12.68
C MET A 348 -29.83 -1.38 13.20
N LYS A 349 -29.91 -0.07 13.46
CA LYS A 349 -31.14 0.61 13.91
C LYS A 349 -32.31 0.46 12.93
N LYS A 350 -32.04 0.28 11.64
CA LYS A 350 -33.06 0.10 10.59
C LYS A 350 -33.54 -1.36 10.47
N GLU A 351 -32.82 -2.30 11.05
CA GLU A 351 -33.18 -3.72 11.01
C GLU A 351 -34.06 -4.10 12.21
N ALA A 352 -35.16 -4.79 11.96
CA ALA A 352 -35.95 -5.38 13.03
C ALA A 352 -35.23 -6.58 13.66
N GLY A 353 -35.39 -6.77 14.97
CA GLY A 353 -34.93 -7.96 15.69
C GLY A 353 -34.16 -7.64 16.95
N ARG A 354 -33.58 -8.70 17.55
CA ARG A 354 -32.73 -8.60 18.73
C ARG A 354 -31.31 -9.01 18.38
N ILE A 355 -30.34 -8.37 19.01
CA ILE A 355 -28.93 -8.69 18.86
C ILE A 355 -28.32 -8.88 20.25
N ALA A 356 -27.32 -9.75 20.36
CA ALA A 356 -26.58 -9.88 21.61
C ALA A 356 -25.69 -8.65 21.82
N ALA A 357 -25.66 -8.12 23.03
CA ALA A 357 -24.82 -6.99 23.42
C ALA A 357 -23.33 -7.25 23.11
N ILE A 358 -22.89 -8.48 23.31
CA ILE A 358 -21.53 -8.93 23.00
C ILE A 358 -21.20 -8.84 21.50
N ASP A 359 -22.18 -9.02 20.62
CA ASP A 359 -21.95 -8.94 19.18
C ASP A 359 -21.79 -7.49 18.72
N ILE A 360 -22.54 -6.56 19.31
CA ILE A 360 -22.33 -5.10 19.13
C ILE A 360 -20.90 -4.74 19.55
N GLN A 361 -20.51 -5.11 20.77
CA GLN A 361 -19.18 -4.82 21.31
C GLN A 361 -18.06 -5.43 20.45
N ARG A 362 -18.22 -6.70 20.04
CA ARG A 362 -17.26 -7.38 19.16
C ARG A 362 -17.15 -6.70 17.81
N LYS A 363 -18.25 -6.23 17.22
CA LYS A 363 -18.22 -5.57 15.91
C LYS A 363 -17.47 -4.24 15.97
N VAL A 364 -17.80 -3.38 16.94
CA VAL A 364 -17.12 -2.08 17.14
C VAL A 364 -15.64 -2.29 17.45
N THR A 365 -15.32 -3.23 18.35
CA THR A 365 -13.94 -3.57 18.71
C THR A 365 -13.16 -4.13 17.53
N ARG A 366 -13.76 -5.01 16.72
CA ARG A 366 -13.11 -5.59 15.53
C ARG A 366 -12.73 -4.51 14.53
N ILE A 367 -13.59 -3.53 14.28
CA ILE A 367 -13.26 -2.41 13.38
C ILE A 367 -12.02 -1.68 13.88
N PHE A 368 -11.94 -1.38 15.17
CA PHE A 368 -10.75 -0.75 15.74
C PHE A 368 -9.51 -1.66 15.65
N CYS A 369 -9.58 -2.92 16.07
CA CYS A 369 -8.44 -3.85 16.08
C CYS A 369 -7.84 -4.12 14.68
N TYR A 370 -8.61 -3.90 13.62
CA TYR A 370 -8.16 -4.05 12.23
C TYR A 370 -7.60 -2.76 11.60
N LEU A 371 -7.61 -1.62 12.32
CA LEU A 371 -7.16 -0.32 11.80
C LEU A 371 -5.77 -0.37 11.14
N THR A 372 -4.80 -0.99 11.81
CA THR A 372 -3.42 -1.19 11.32
C THR A 372 -3.34 -2.05 10.07
N VAL A 373 -4.16 -3.11 9.98
CA VAL A 373 -4.25 -3.95 8.78
C VAL A 373 -4.73 -3.13 7.58
N ILE A 374 -5.78 -2.32 7.77
CA ILE A 374 -6.29 -1.44 6.71
C ILE A 374 -5.29 -0.35 6.36
N THR A 375 -4.57 0.18 7.35
CA THR A 375 -3.51 1.17 7.13
C THR A 375 -2.39 0.58 6.28
N LEU A 376 -1.96 -0.65 6.56
CA LEU A 376 -0.98 -1.37 5.75
C LEU A 376 -1.49 -1.61 4.32
N GLN A 377 -2.74 -2.05 4.16
CA GLN A 377 -3.34 -2.24 2.84
C GLN A 377 -3.39 -0.95 2.02
N TYR A 378 -3.51 0.21 2.66
CA TYR A 378 -3.45 1.49 1.99
C TYR A 378 -2.02 1.94 1.66
N LEU A 379 -1.09 1.84 2.63
CA LEU A 379 0.27 2.36 2.52
C LEU A 379 1.21 1.48 1.68
N VAL A 380 1.11 0.16 1.81
CA VAL A 380 2.07 -0.76 1.19
C VAL A 380 2.07 -0.65 -0.35
N PRO A 381 0.93 -0.57 -1.05
CA PRO A 381 0.92 -0.30 -2.49
C PRO A 381 1.58 1.03 -2.87
N ILE A 382 1.44 2.06 -2.02
CA ILE A 382 2.08 3.36 -2.25
C ILE A 382 3.60 3.24 -2.12
N PHE A 383 4.08 2.51 -1.11
CA PHE A 383 5.51 2.22 -0.94
C PHE A 383 6.06 1.40 -2.10
N LEU A 384 5.35 0.37 -2.56
CA LEU A 384 5.77 -0.40 -3.74
C LEU A 384 5.99 0.49 -4.95
N ILE A 385 5.04 1.37 -5.28
CA ILE A 385 5.16 2.28 -6.43
C ILE A 385 6.28 3.29 -6.21
N LEU A 386 6.31 3.95 -5.05
CA LEU A 386 7.29 5.00 -4.74
C LEU A 386 8.72 4.45 -4.78
N PHE A 387 9.02 3.39 -4.03
CA PHE A 387 10.38 2.85 -3.95
C PHE A 387 10.79 2.10 -5.23
N SER A 388 9.85 1.53 -5.99
CA SER A 388 10.18 1.03 -7.34
C SER A 388 10.53 2.17 -8.29
N THR A 389 9.87 3.32 -8.18
CA THR A 389 10.18 4.52 -8.98
C THR A 389 11.54 5.12 -8.61
N LEU A 390 11.85 5.20 -7.31
CA LEU A 390 13.16 5.65 -6.84
C LEU A 390 14.29 4.69 -7.23
N ALA A 391 14.05 3.38 -7.16
CA ALA A 391 14.98 2.36 -7.62
C ALA A 391 15.18 2.42 -9.15
N LEU A 392 14.10 2.58 -9.91
CA LEU A 392 14.15 2.75 -11.37
C LEU A 392 14.97 3.98 -11.73
N LYS A 393 14.77 5.10 -11.02
CA LYS A 393 15.58 6.30 -11.23
C LYS A 393 17.06 6.04 -10.96
N ALA A 394 17.36 5.39 -9.84
CA ALA A 394 18.74 5.18 -9.39
C ALA A 394 19.53 4.17 -10.23
N LEU A 395 18.85 3.21 -10.86
CA LEU A 395 19.46 2.11 -11.60
C LEU A 395 19.28 2.23 -13.13
N GLY A 396 18.31 3.01 -13.60
CA GLY A 396 17.92 3.11 -15.01
C GLY A 396 18.40 4.38 -15.72
N ASP A 397 19.48 5.00 -15.25
CA ASP A 397 20.11 6.21 -15.83
C ASP A 397 19.17 7.43 -16.01
N PHE A 398 18.06 7.47 -15.27
CA PHE A 398 17.16 8.63 -15.28
C PHE A 398 17.72 9.77 -14.44
N SER A 399 17.44 11.01 -14.87
CA SER A 399 17.77 12.22 -14.13
C SER A 399 16.52 12.85 -13.50
N TRP A 400 16.72 13.69 -12.47
CA TRP A 400 15.66 14.55 -11.94
C TRP A 400 15.57 15.90 -12.66
N GLN A 401 16.53 16.19 -13.55
CA GLN A 401 16.67 17.48 -14.20
C GLN A 401 15.79 17.52 -15.44
N THR A 402 14.83 18.45 -15.45
CA THR A 402 13.87 18.62 -16.55
C THR A 402 14.47 19.22 -17.82
N GLY A 403 15.78 19.46 -17.88
CA GLY A 403 16.46 19.97 -19.06
C GLY A 403 17.97 19.86 -18.93
N CYS A 404 18.54 18.91 -19.67
CA CYS A 404 19.85 18.96 -20.32
C CYS A 404 19.88 17.81 -21.33
#